data_AF-A0A090Q3H6-F1
#
_entry.id   AF-A0A090Q3H6-F1
#
_cell.length_a   1.000
_cell.length_b   1.000
_cell.length_c   1.000
_cell.angle_alpha   90.00
_cell.angle_beta   90.00
_cell.angle_gamma   90.00
#
_symmetry.space_group_name_H-M   'P 1'
#
loop_
_entity.id
_entity.type
_entity.pdbx_description
1 polymer ?
#
loop_
_entity_poly.entity_id
_entity_poly.type
_entity_poly.pdbx_seq_one_letter_code
_entity_poly.pdbx_strand_id
1 'polypeptide(L)'
;MIMQYTAASIVSKNKSLANPSSTDSIVSSNGQEDHVSMGANAAVKLYELLDNCQTVLGIELIAGAESLSFRKKQTSPFLKRIVNSLRDYVSQLDEDRIMYSDIKAARIFLEETKIDF
;
A
#
# COMPACT_ATOMS: atom_id res chain seq x y z
N MET A 1 2.96 14.70 9.68
CA MET A 1 3.56 15.16 8.40
C MET A 1 4.36 14.06 7.67
N ILE A 2 5.29 13.37 8.35
CA ILE A 2 6.24 12.40 7.73
C ILE A 2 5.58 11.21 7.01
N MET A 3 4.38 10.78 7.43
CA MET A 3 3.64 9.71 6.72
C MET A 3 3.40 10.05 5.24
N GLN A 4 3.07 11.30 4.93
CA GLN A 4 2.85 11.72 3.55
C GLN A 4 4.14 11.64 2.71
N TYR A 5 5.30 11.95 3.31
CA TYR A 5 6.58 11.89 2.61
C TYR A 5 6.95 10.44 2.28
N THR A 6 6.65 9.54 3.22
CA THR A 6 6.80 8.09 3.04
C THR A 6 5.91 7.61 1.89
N ALA A 7 4.61 7.93 1.92
CA ALA A 7 3.69 7.57 0.84
C ALA A 7 4.11 8.14 -0.52
N ALA A 8 4.50 9.42 -0.58
CA ALA A 8 4.96 10.06 -1.81
C ALA A 8 6.22 9.41 -2.39
N SER A 9 7.20 9.07 -1.54
CA SER A 9 8.42 8.35 -1.94
C SER A 9 8.08 6.98 -2.53
N ILE A 10 7.22 6.22 -1.85
CA ILE A 10 6.76 4.89 -2.30
C ILE A 10 6.05 5.00 -3.66
N VAL A 11 5.11 5.94 -3.81
CA VAL A 11 4.42 6.17 -5.09
C VAL A 11 5.40 6.55 -6.20
N SER A 12 6.41 7.37 -5.92
CA SER A 12 7.45 7.71 -6.89
C SER A 12 8.27 6.48 -7.31
N LYS A 13 8.62 5.60 -6.36
CA LYS A 13 9.30 4.33 -6.65
C LYS A 13 8.43 3.43 -7.55
N ASN A 14 7.14 3.34 -7.26
CA ASN A 14 6.19 2.56 -8.06
C ASN A 14 6.10 3.02 -9.52
N LYS A 15 6.31 4.32 -9.82
CA LYS A 15 6.36 4.79 -11.22
C LYS A 15 7.48 4.12 -12.02
N SER A 16 8.63 3.84 -11.39
CA SER A 16 9.73 3.11 -12.04
C SER A 16 9.37 1.64 -12.27
N LEU A 17 8.74 0.99 -11.28
CA LEU A 17 8.26 -0.38 -11.38
C LEU A 17 7.15 -0.55 -12.43
N ALA A 18 6.35 0.48 -12.67
CA ALA A 18 5.24 0.44 -13.63
C ALA A 18 5.67 0.40 -15.11
N ASN A 19 6.96 0.56 -15.43
CA ASN A 19 7.44 0.37 -16.80
C ASN A 19 7.20 -1.08 -17.26
N PRO A 20 6.59 -1.33 -18.43
CA PRO A 20 6.28 -2.68 -18.88
C PRO A 20 7.58 -3.46 -19.15
N SER A 21 7.68 -4.68 -18.62
CA SER A 21 8.83 -5.55 -18.96
C SER A 21 8.67 -6.20 -20.34
N SER A 22 7.43 -6.33 -20.81
CA SER A 22 7.07 -6.96 -22.08
C SER A 22 7.38 -6.13 -23.32
N THR A 23 7.89 -4.91 -23.17
CA THR A 23 8.40 -4.10 -24.29
C THR A 23 9.87 -4.39 -24.61
N ASP A 24 10.52 -5.24 -23.81
CA ASP A 24 11.89 -5.71 -24.02
C ASP A 24 11.92 -7.18 -24.45
N SER A 25 12.88 -7.53 -25.31
CA SER A 25 13.12 -8.89 -25.78
C SER A 25 14.60 -9.04 -26.16
N ILE A 26 15.26 -10.05 -25.61
CA ILE A 26 16.67 -10.34 -25.88
C ILE A 26 16.72 -11.72 -26.54
N VAL A 27 17.25 -11.75 -27.77
CA VAL A 27 17.39 -12.99 -28.55
C VAL A 27 18.28 -13.98 -27.80
N SER A 28 17.82 -15.22 -27.72
CA SER A 28 18.48 -16.33 -27.07
C SER A 28 18.72 -17.47 -28.07
N SER A 29 19.49 -18.49 -27.66
CA SER A 29 19.62 -19.75 -28.38
C SER A 29 19.99 -19.60 -29.86
N ASN A 30 20.93 -18.70 -30.17
CA ASN A 30 21.41 -18.41 -31.54
C ASN A 30 20.26 -18.09 -32.53
N GLY A 31 19.25 -17.34 -32.08
CA GLY A 31 18.12 -16.92 -32.91
C GLY A 31 16.96 -17.91 -32.97
N GLN A 32 17.00 -19.02 -32.22
CA GLN A 32 15.83 -19.91 -32.09
C GLN A 32 14.74 -19.31 -31.21
N GLU A 33 15.13 -18.59 -30.16
CA GLU A 33 14.23 -17.83 -29.29
C GLU A 33 14.46 -16.34 -29.56
N ASP A 34 13.97 -15.87 -30.70
CA ASP A 34 14.18 -14.50 -31.20
C ASP A 34 13.18 -13.48 -30.63
N HIS A 35 12.13 -13.95 -29.95
CA HIS A 35 11.16 -13.11 -29.24
C HIS A 35 10.74 -13.73 -27.91
N VAL A 36 10.87 -12.98 -26.82
CA VAL A 36 10.49 -13.41 -25.46
C VAL A 36 9.73 -12.30 -24.73
N SER A 37 8.95 -12.66 -23.71
CA SER A 37 8.02 -11.74 -23.03
C SER A 37 8.61 -10.99 -21.84
N MET A 38 9.76 -11.44 -21.33
CA MET A 38 10.31 -11.03 -20.03
C MET A 38 9.29 -11.13 -18.86
N GLY A 39 8.35 -12.07 -18.96
CA GLY A 39 7.20 -12.17 -18.05
C GLY A 39 7.54 -12.43 -16.58
N ALA A 40 8.63 -13.16 -16.30
CA ALA A 40 9.10 -13.37 -14.93
C ALA A 40 9.49 -12.06 -14.23
N ASN A 41 10.18 -11.16 -14.95
CA ASN A 41 10.52 -9.82 -14.45
C ASN A 41 9.26 -8.99 -14.20
N ALA A 42 8.25 -9.09 -15.08
CA ALA A 42 6.98 -8.42 -14.87
C ALA A 42 6.29 -8.87 -13.58
N ALA A 43 6.27 -10.18 -13.28
CA ALA A 43 5.66 -10.73 -12.08
C ALA A 43 6.36 -10.26 -10.79
N VAL A 44 7.70 -10.26 -10.75
CA VAL A 44 8.48 -9.78 -9.60
C VAL A 44 8.25 -8.29 -9.34
N LYS A 45 8.25 -7.48 -10.40
CA LYS A 45 7.95 -6.04 -10.29
C LYS A 45 6.54 -5.78 -9.79
N LEU A 46 5.56 -6.54 -10.26
CA LEU A 46 4.17 -6.42 -9.82
C LEU A 46 4.03 -6.75 -8.33
N TYR A 47 4.70 -7.81 -7.86
CA TYR A 47 4.68 -8.18 -6.44
C TYR A 47 5.20 -7.04 -5.55
N GLU A 48 6.35 -6.45 -5.88
CA GLU A 48 6.89 -5.31 -5.12
C GLU A 48 5.98 -4.08 -5.20
N LEU A 49 5.38 -3.81 -6.36
CA LEU A 49 4.46 -2.69 -6.53
C LEU A 49 3.21 -2.84 -5.64
N LEU A 50 2.65 -4.05 -5.54
CA LEU A 50 1.49 -4.32 -4.69
C LEU A 50 1.83 -4.19 -3.20
N ASP A 51 3.00 -4.67 -2.77
CA ASP A 51 3.48 -4.51 -1.38
C ASP A 51 3.61 -3.00 -1.00
N ASN A 52 4.14 -2.21 -1.92
CA ASN A 52 4.20 -0.75 -1.79
C ASN A 52 2.80 -0.12 -1.70
N CYS A 53 1.85 -0.58 -2.52
CA CYS A 53 0.46 -0.10 -2.46
C CYS A 53 -0.21 -0.38 -1.11
N GLN A 54 -0.01 -1.57 -0.52
CA GLN A 54 -0.54 -1.89 0.81
C GLN A 54 -0.03 -0.92 1.88
N THR A 55 1.25 -0.53 1.80
CA THR A 55 1.83 0.46 2.71
C THR A 55 1.19 1.85 2.56
N VAL A 56 0.96 2.29 1.31
CA VAL A 56 0.28 3.56 1.02
C VAL A 56 -1.17 3.55 1.54
N LEU A 57 -1.90 2.46 1.32
CA LEU A 57 -3.27 2.28 1.82
C LEU A 57 -3.32 2.25 3.36
N GLY A 58 -2.33 1.64 4.02
CA GLY A 58 -2.21 1.68 5.47
C GLY A 58 -2.05 3.10 6.01
N ILE A 59 -1.21 3.92 5.35
CA ILE A 59 -1.05 5.35 5.68
C ILE A 59 -2.36 6.12 5.48
N GLU A 60 -3.07 5.87 4.37
CA GLU A 60 -4.37 6.49 4.08
C GLU A 60 -5.40 6.13 5.16
N LEU A 61 -5.44 4.87 5.58
CA LEU A 61 -6.37 4.39 6.59
C LEU A 61 -6.15 5.07 7.95
N ILE A 62 -4.89 5.22 8.39
CA ILE A 62 -4.54 5.96 9.60
C ILE A 62 -5.02 7.42 9.48
N ALA A 63 -4.65 8.10 8.38
CA ALA A 63 -5.02 9.50 8.17
C ALA A 63 -6.54 9.71 8.12
N GLY A 64 -7.28 8.78 7.49
CA GLY A 64 -8.74 8.78 7.44
C GLY A 64 -9.38 8.59 8.83
N ALA A 65 -8.85 7.68 9.63
CA ALA A 65 -9.32 7.45 11.00
C ALA A 65 -9.10 8.67 11.90
N GLU A 66 -7.94 9.33 11.81
CA GLU A 66 -7.68 10.58 12.54
C GLU A 66 -8.61 11.70 12.07
N SER A 67 -8.81 11.86 10.76
CA SER A 67 -9.73 12.85 10.20
C SER A 67 -11.15 12.69 10.74
N LEU A 68 -11.66 11.46 10.82
CA LEU A 68 -12.96 11.19 11.41
C LEU A 68 -13.03 11.51 12.91
N SER A 69 -11.94 11.24 13.64
CA SER A 69 -11.82 11.55 15.07
C SER A 69 -11.84 13.06 15.33
N PHE A 70 -11.14 13.86 14.51
CA PHE A 70 -11.11 15.31 14.62
C PHE A 70 -12.40 15.99 14.15
N ARG A 71 -13.06 15.45 13.12
CA ARG A 71 -14.27 16.06 12.53
C ARG A 71 -15.46 16.09 13.49
N LYS A 72 -15.51 15.19 14.50
CA LYS A 72 -16.60 15.07 15.50
C LYS A 72 -18.01 15.04 14.89
N LYS A 73 -18.16 14.46 13.69
CA LYS A 73 -19.45 14.23 13.01
C LYS A 73 -19.65 12.73 12.81
N GLN A 74 -20.91 12.30 12.76
CA GLN A 74 -21.22 10.90 12.50
C GLN A 74 -20.83 10.50 11.08
N THR A 75 -20.27 9.30 10.95
CA THR A 75 -20.02 8.61 9.69
C THR A 75 -20.96 7.39 9.58
N SER A 76 -20.93 6.67 8.46
CA SER A 76 -21.76 5.48 8.29
C SER A 76 -21.40 4.39 9.34
N PRO A 77 -22.36 3.52 9.73
CA PRO A 77 -22.07 2.43 10.67
C PRO A 77 -20.92 1.52 10.22
N PHE A 78 -20.83 1.29 8.90
CA PHE A 78 -19.74 0.51 8.29
C PHE A 78 -18.37 1.14 8.54
N LEU A 79 -18.20 2.43 8.20
CA LEU A 79 -16.92 3.11 8.41
C LEU A 79 -16.58 3.23 9.90
N LYS A 80 -17.58 3.42 10.76
CA LYS A 80 -17.38 3.43 12.22
C LYS A 80 -16.83 2.09 12.71
N ARG A 81 -17.33 0.96 12.20
CA ARG A 81 -16.83 -0.39 12.51
C ARG A 81 -15.38 -0.57 12.07
N ILE A 82 -15.03 -0.15 10.86
CA ILE A 82 -13.65 -0.24 10.34
C ILE A 82 -12.69 0.60 11.19
N VAL A 83 -13.03 1.86 11.47
CA VAL A 83 -12.20 2.74 12.30
C VAL A 83 -12.02 2.18 13.71
N ASN A 84 -13.10 1.69 14.33
CA ASN A 84 -13.02 1.09 15.65
C ASN A 84 -12.11 -0.15 15.65
N SER A 85 -12.22 -1.01 14.64
CA SER A 85 -11.38 -2.22 14.53
C SER A 85 -9.91 -1.87 14.27
N LEU A 86 -9.64 -0.81 13.51
CA LEU A 86 -8.29 -0.29 13.33
C LEU A 86 -7.67 0.17 14.65
N ARG A 87 -8.47 0.68 15.61
CA ARG A 87 -7.96 1.15 16.91
C ARG A 87 -7.37 0.05 17.78
N ASP A 88 -7.68 -1.22 17.49
CA ASP A 88 -7.03 -2.36 18.14
C ASP A 88 -5.57 -2.54 17.68
N TYR A 89 -5.21 -1.97 16.51
CA TYR A 89 -3.86 -2.04 15.93
C TYR A 89 -3.11 -0.70 16.04
N VAL A 90 -3.81 0.41 15.81
CA VAL A 90 -3.25 1.76 15.80
C VAL A 90 -4.12 2.65 16.68
N SER A 91 -3.62 2.93 17.89
CA SER A 91 -4.27 3.86 18.81
C SER A 91 -4.36 5.27 18.21
N GLN A 92 -5.30 6.06 18.70
CA GLN A 92 -5.45 7.45 18.27
C GLN A 92 -4.14 8.24 18.50
N LEU A 93 -3.86 9.20 17.61
CA LEU A 93 -2.69 10.05 17.70
C LEU A 93 -3.01 11.26 18.60
N ASP A 94 -2.66 11.15 19.88
CA ASP A 94 -2.82 12.25 20.84
C ASP A 94 -1.59 13.19 20.86
N GLU A 95 -0.41 12.65 20.56
CA GLU A 95 0.86 13.38 20.46
C GLU A 95 1.73 12.81 19.33
N ASP A 96 2.79 13.54 18.97
CA ASP A 96 3.74 13.08 17.96
C ASP A 96 4.48 11.82 18.44
N ARG A 97 4.49 10.78 17.59
CA ARG A 97 5.21 9.53 17.85
C ARG A 97 5.80 8.93 16.59
N ILE A 98 6.61 7.89 16.77
CA ILE A 98 7.23 7.16 15.66
C ILE A 98 6.14 6.40 14.89
N MET A 99 5.90 6.81 13.65
CA MET A 99 4.84 6.23 12.81
C MET A 99 5.20 4.89 12.16
N TYR A 100 6.47 4.46 12.21
CA TYR A 100 6.90 3.22 11.54
C TYR A 100 6.12 1.99 12.03
N SER A 101 5.97 1.83 13.35
CA SER A 101 5.21 0.74 13.94
C SER A 101 3.74 0.81 13.58
N ASP A 102 3.15 2.01 13.58
CA ASP A 102 1.74 2.22 13.27
C ASP A 102 1.43 1.92 11.80
N ILE A 103 2.29 2.35 10.87
CA ILE A 103 2.15 2.02 9.45
C ILE A 103 2.21 0.51 9.23
N LYS A 104 3.14 -0.18 9.91
CA LYS A 104 3.26 -1.64 9.83
C LYS A 104 2.02 -2.33 10.41
N ALA A 105 1.50 -1.85 11.54
CA ALA A 105 0.30 -2.39 12.17
C ALA A 105 -0.96 -2.17 11.30
N ALA A 106 -1.10 -0.99 10.69
CA ALA A 106 -2.18 -0.71 9.74
C ALA A 106 -2.10 -1.59 8.49
N ARG A 107 -0.89 -1.93 8.04
CA ARG A 107 -0.69 -2.88 6.94
C ARG A 107 -1.12 -4.29 7.31
N ILE A 108 -0.75 -4.76 8.50
CA ILE A 108 -1.22 -6.06 9.04
C ILE A 108 -2.74 -6.07 9.14
N PHE A 109 -3.35 -4.99 9.63
CA PHE A 109 -4.80 -4.85 9.66
C PHE A 109 -5.42 -5.03 8.26
N LEU A 110 -4.84 -4.44 7.20
CA LEU A 110 -5.34 -4.62 5.83
C LEU A 110 -5.23 -6.07 5.33
N GLU A 111 -4.21 -6.80 5.76
CA GLU A 111 -3.97 -8.20 5.35
C GLU A 111 -4.89 -9.18 6.11
N GLU A 112 -5.16 -8.92 7.39
CA GLU A 112 -5.94 -9.81 8.26
C GLU A 112 -7.45 -9.51 8.27
N THR A 113 -7.83 -8.26 7.97
CA THR A 113 -9.23 -7.84 8.06
C THR A 113 -10.03 -8.37 6.88
N LYS A 114 -10.98 -9.25 7.19
CA LYS A 114 -12.02 -9.66 6.25
C LYS A 114 -13.17 -8.67 6.30
N ILE A 115 -13.47 -8.06 5.15
CA ILE A 115 -14.63 -7.20 5.00
C ILE A 115 -15.73 -8.06 4.38
N ASP A 116 -16.71 -8.46 5.19
CA ASP A 116 -17.95 -9.02 4.67
C ASP A 116 -18.77 -7.86 4.06
N PHE A 117 -19.03 -7.95 2.76
CA PHE A 117 -19.82 -6.99 1.98
C PHE A 117 -21.31 -7.35 1.98
#